data_AF-A0A317B6Q6-F1
#
_entry.id   AF-A0A317B6Q6-F1
#
_cell.length_a   1.000
_cell.length_b   1.000
_cell.length_c   1.000
_cell.angle_alpha   90.00
_cell.angle_beta   90.00
_cell.angle_gamma   90.00
#
_symmetry.space_group_name_H-M   'P 1'
#
loop_
_entity.id
_entity.type
_entity.pdbx_description
1 polymer ?
#
loop_
_entity_poly.entity_id
_entity_poly.type
_entity_poly.pdbx_seq_one_letter_code
_entity_poly.pdbx_strand_id
1 'polypeptide(L)'
;MEKHFTNNLLFYWTGIVALVFQAWLTFLSHATIRTLGYEFFKATHIFAVVVFMVTFFWHCDHTLTSWHYFVATAAVYIPCFVYPWLRSVFEYKWTQKAHIAVEDNGFTRINIPANFHWTQGQHCFLRFTSFGILPASSDEASELVFYICHQGGFTAKLYQHALLKSDVPISVVVDGPYGGVNPSRLWDADRLFVIAGGSGAGWCLPLIEHFARSASTSSDEEQGKGELVEKPAPRSYRSKHISLRVVLATRDTRSRLWFERTVAELLAKFPTPGLSSSVRVQIYLTGEAAQVADLSTKAANPAHSTASTSSNEIIVETGKGVEPAAAVVPGIEFQGRPQLPQIVQEEATRAADAGESLSVYVCGPETMQNDVRNAVAAENLKIFGGSLSGGVYLHSEHFSWA
;
A
#
# COMPACT_ATOMS: atom_id res chain seq x y z
N MET A 1 20.62 56.03 -26.74
CA MET A 1 21.60 55.54 -25.74
C MET A 1 20.91 54.98 -24.51
N GLU A 2 20.05 55.74 -23.82
CA GLU A 2 19.40 55.32 -22.58
C GLU A 2 18.69 53.96 -22.65
N LYS A 3 17.82 53.72 -23.65
CA LYS A 3 17.15 52.41 -23.85
C LYS A 3 18.11 51.22 -24.00
N HIS A 4 19.26 51.43 -24.66
CA HIS A 4 20.26 50.38 -24.86
C HIS A 4 21.03 50.07 -23.56
N PHE A 5 21.30 51.09 -22.74
CA PHE A 5 21.88 50.90 -21.41
C PHE A 5 20.90 50.19 -20.45
N THR A 6 19.62 50.59 -20.46
CA THR A 6 18.59 49.95 -19.63
C THR A 6 18.38 48.48 -20.00
N ASN A 7 18.37 48.15 -21.30
CA ASN A 7 18.23 46.76 -21.76
C ASN A 7 19.45 45.90 -21.37
N ASN A 8 20.67 46.43 -21.52
CA ASN A 8 21.89 45.73 -21.11
C ASN A 8 21.95 45.48 -19.59
N LEU A 9 21.50 46.47 -18.81
CA LEU A 9 21.45 46.37 -17.35
C LEU A 9 20.45 45.31 -16.91
N LEU A 10 19.26 45.29 -17.53
CA LEU A 10 18.23 44.28 -17.26
C LEU A 10 18.72 42.87 -17.59
N PHE A 11 19.32 42.67 -18.77
CA PHE A 11 19.89 41.39 -19.19
C PHE A 11 20.97 40.87 -18.23
N TYR A 12 21.86 41.76 -17.78
CA TYR A 12 22.93 41.42 -16.84
C TYR A 12 22.38 40.98 -15.47
N TRP A 13 21.42 41.73 -14.91
CA TRP A 13 20.85 41.41 -13.60
C TRP A 13 19.96 40.17 -13.62
N THR A 14 19.17 39.95 -14.68
CA THR A 14 18.37 38.72 -14.78
C THR A 14 19.26 37.48 -14.80
N GLY A 15 20.43 37.54 -15.44
CA GLY A 15 21.43 36.47 -15.44
C GLY A 15 22.04 36.21 -14.07
N ILE A 16 22.44 37.26 -13.34
CA ILE A 16 22.97 37.13 -11.98
C ILE A 16 21.94 36.49 -11.05
N VAL A 17 20.70 36.99 -11.07
CA VAL A 17 19.62 36.46 -10.22
C VAL A 17 19.36 34.99 -10.56
N ALA A 18 19.28 34.64 -11.86
CA ALA A 18 19.12 33.26 -12.28
C ALA A 18 20.25 32.36 -11.76
N LEU A 19 21.51 32.79 -11.86
CA LEU A 19 22.65 32.03 -11.34
C LEU A 19 22.61 31.84 -9.82
N VAL A 20 22.24 32.87 -9.06
CA VAL A 20 22.10 32.79 -7.60
C VAL A 20 21.04 31.76 -7.21
N PHE A 21 19.87 31.82 -7.84
CA PHE A 21 18.79 30.87 -7.55
C PHE A 21 19.10 29.46 -8.07
N GLN A 22 19.81 29.31 -9.18
CA GLN A 22 20.31 28.01 -9.64
C GLN A 22 21.31 27.40 -8.65
N ALA A 23 22.24 28.20 -8.12
CA ALA A 23 23.17 27.77 -7.10
C ALA A 23 22.42 27.35 -5.82
N TRP A 24 21.42 28.13 -5.39
CA TRP A 24 20.54 27.75 -4.28
C TRP A 24 19.86 26.40 -4.52
N LEU A 25 19.21 26.23 -5.67
CA LEU A 25 18.53 24.98 -6.05
C LEU A 25 19.49 23.78 -6.08
N THR A 26 20.74 23.99 -6.45
CA THR A 26 21.75 22.93 -6.52
C THR A 26 22.28 22.57 -5.12
N PHE A 27 22.80 23.54 -4.38
CA PHE A 27 23.51 23.28 -3.13
C PHE A 27 22.56 22.98 -1.96
N LEU A 28 21.44 23.69 -1.83
CA LEU A 28 20.52 23.48 -0.71
C LEU A 28 19.66 22.21 -0.87
N SER A 29 19.66 21.59 -2.06
CA SER A 29 19.04 20.28 -2.30
C SER A 29 19.87 19.10 -1.82
N HIS A 30 21.06 19.35 -1.28
CA HIS A 30 21.90 18.31 -0.70
C HIS A 30 21.17 17.61 0.46
N ALA A 31 21.28 16.28 0.54
CA ALA A 31 20.50 15.45 1.44
C ALA A 31 20.63 15.88 2.92
N THR A 32 21.84 16.24 3.34
CA THR A 32 22.11 16.76 4.69
C THR A 32 21.23 17.96 5.01
N ILE A 33 21.23 18.99 4.16
CA ILE A 33 20.46 20.23 4.37
C ILE A 33 18.95 19.94 4.36
N ARG A 34 18.48 19.12 3.42
CA ARG A 34 17.06 18.74 3.30
C ARG A 34 16.53 18.03 4.55
N THR A 35 17.37 17.26 5.25
CA THR A 35 16.97 16.54 6.47
C THR A 35 16.91 17.40 7.74
N LEU A 36 17.54 18.58 7.77
CA LEU A 36 17.48 19.48 8.94
C LEU A 36 16.11 20.15 9.11
N GLY A 37 15.35 20.29 8.02
CA GLY A 37 14.02 20.92 8.05
C GLY A 37 13.30 20.76 6.73
N TYR A 38 12.72 19.59 6.48
CA TYR A 38 12.13 19.23 5.18
C TYR A 38 11.04 20.20 4.71
N GLU A 39 10.18 20.67 5.62
CA GLU A 39 9.11 21.62 5.28
C GLU A 39 9.67 23.00 4.88
N PHE A 40 10.67 23.49 5.61
CA PHE A 40 11.35 24.74 5.28
C PHE A 40 12.14 24.64 3.98
N PHE A 41 12.87 23.54 3.79
CA PHE A 41 13.55 23.22 2.55
C PHE A 41 12.57 23.25 1.36
N LYS A 42 11.46 22.52 1.46
CA LYS A 42 10.46 22.44 0.39
C LYS A 42 9.88 23.81 0.03
N ALA A 43 9.52 24.62 1.03
CA ALA A 43 8.98 25.96 0.80
C ALA A 43 9.99 26.89 0.08
N THR A 44 11.23 26.95 0.59
CA THR A 44 12.28 27.78 0.00
C THR A 44 12.76 27.27 -1.36
N HIS A 45 12.76 25.95 -1.57
CA HIS A 45 13.10 25.33 -2.85
C HIS A 45 12.05 25.67 -3.93
N ILE A 46 10.75 25.55 -3.63
CA ILE A 46 9.69 25.92 -4.57
C ILE A 46 9.78 27.42 -4.91
N PHE A 47 9.98 28.27 -3.91
CA PHE A 47 10.20 29.70 -4.12
C PHE A 47 11.38 29.95 -5.08
N ALA A 48 12.51 29.30 -4.84
CA ALA A 48 13.69 29.41 -5.69
C ALA A 48 13.45 28.92 -7.13
N VAL A 49 12.69 27.84 -7.32
CA VAL A 49 12.29 27.35 -8.66
C VAL A 49 11.50 28.41 -9.41
N VAL A 50 10.50 29.03 -8.77
CA VAL A 50 9.66 30.06 -9.42
C VAL A 50 10.51 31.25 -9.85
N VAL A 51 11.36 31.77 -8.94
CA VAL A 51 12.22 32.92 -9.27
C VAL A 51 13.22 32.57 -10.36
N PHE A 52 13.86 31.40 -10.28
CA PHE A 52 14.77 30.92 -11.32
C PHE A 52 14.07 30.81 -12.68
N MET A 53 12.92 30.15 -12.76
CA MET A 53 12.23 29.93 -14.04
C MET A 53 11.83 31.25 -14.71
N VAL A 54 11.30 32.22 -13.94
CA VAL A 54 10.91 33.53 -14.46
C VAL A 54 12.13 34.34 -14.92
N THR A 55 13.17 34.42 -14.09
CA THR A 55 14.37 35.20 -14.42
C THR A 55 15.18 34.57 -15.54
N PHE A 56 15.25 33.24 -15.60
CA PHE A 56 15.92 32.51 -16.66
C PHE A 56 15.17 32.62 -18.00
N PHE A 57 13.84 32.59 -18.00
CA PHE A 57 13.04 32.85 -19.21
C PHE A 57 13.31 34.23 -19.81
N TRP A 58 13.33 35.27 -18.96
CA TRP A 58 13.65 36.64 -19.39
C TRP A 58 15.11 36.82 -19.78
N HIS A 59 16.04 36.20 -19.05
CA HIS A 59 17.46 36.27 -19.37
C HIS A 59 17.78 35.62 -20.72
N CYS A 60 17.15 34.48 -21.02
CA CYS A 60 17.37 33.80 -22.29
C CYS A 60 16.87 34.58 -23.50
N ASP A 61 15.82 35.40 -23.37
CA ASP A 61 15.27 36.29 -24.42
C ASP A 61 15.24 35.67 -25.83
N HIS A 62 14.62 34.48 -25.95
CA HIS A 62 14.52 33.69 -27.18
C HIS A 62 15.86 33.27 -27.84
N THR A 63 17.00 33.51 -27.19
CA THR A 63 18.32 33.05 -27.63
C THR A 63 18.28 31.55 -27.89
N LEU A 64 18.77 31.13 -29.07
CA LEU A 64 18.78 29.74 -29.52
C LEU A 64 17.41 29.04 -29.41
N THR A 65 16.31 29.76 -29.65
CA THR A 65 14.93 29.23 -29.52
C THR A 65 14.57 28.71 -28.12
N SER A 66 15.28 29.15 -27.09
CA SER A 66 15.10 28.74 -25.68
C SER A 66 13.63 28.75 -25.23
N TRP A 67 12.84 29.72 -25.67
CA TRP A 67 11.41 29.81 -25.34
C TRP A 67 10.60 28.59 -25.79
N HIS A 68 10.97 27.93 -26.90
CA HIS A 68 10.29 26.70 -27.33
C HIS A 68 10.41 25.60 -26.27
N TYR A 69 11.55 25.51 -25.58
CA TYR A 69 11.75 24.55 -24.50
C TYR A 69 10.87 24.90 -23.29
N PHE A 70 10.79 26.17 -22.89
CA PHE A 70 9.90 26.59 -21.81
C PHE A 70 8.42 26.32 -22.13
N VAL A 71 7.97 26.64 -23.34
CA VAL A 71 6.59 26.38 -23.78
C VAL A 71 6.34 24.88 -23.81
N ALA A 72 7.25 24.06 -24.35
CA ALA A 72 7.11 22.61 -24.36
C ALA A 72 7.05 22.03 -22.93
N THR A 73 7.93 22.49 -22.03
CA THR A 73 7.90 22.08 -20.62
C THR A 73 6.59 22.49 -19.94
N ALA A 74 6.12 23.71 -20.14
CA ALA A 74 4.84 24.17 -19.58
C ALA A 74 3.64 23.38 -20.15
N ALA A 75 3.65 23.12 -21.46
CA ALA A 75 2.60 22.38 -22.15
C ALA A 75 2.49 20.92 -21.69
N VAL A 76 3.57 20.32 -21.18
CA VAL A 76 3.54 18.98 -20.56
C VAL A 76 3.27 19.06 -19.06
N TYR A 77 4.01 19.91 -18.34
CA TYR A 77 4.01 19.93 -16.88
C TYR A 77 2.70 20.50 -16.29
N ILE A 78 2.14 21.57 -16.88
CA ILE A 78 0.91 22.19 -16.36
C ILE A 78 -0.26 21.21 -16.45
N PRO A 79 -0.55 20.54 -17.58
CA PRO A 79 -1.60 19.52 -17.62
C PRO A 79 -1.37 18.38 -16.63
N CYS A 80 -0.14 17.88 -16.50
CA CYS A 80 0.17 16.84 -15.52
C CYS A 80 -0.10 17.29 -14.08
N PHE A 81 0.19 18.55 -13.75
CA PHE A 81 -0.09 19.12 -12.43
C PHE A 81 -1.58 19.36 -12.21
N VAL A 82 -2.29 19.90 -13.20
CA VAL A 82 -3.70 20.31 -13.09
C VAL A 82 -4.66 19.12 -13.16
N TYR A 83 -4.34 18.09 -13.95
CA TYR A 83 -5.23 16.96 -14.19
C TYR A 83 -5.69 16.23 -12.90
N PRO A 84 -4.82 15.88 -11.93
CA PRO A 84 -5.25 15.25 -10.68
C PRO A 84 -6.21 16.13 -9.85
N TRP A 85 -6.01 17.45 -9.85
CA TRP A 85 -6.92 18.38 -9.17
C TRP A 85 -8.28 18.43 -9.87
N LEU A 86 -8.31 18.53 -11.20
CA LEU A 86 -9.57 18.50 -11.96
C LEU A 86 -10.30 17.18 -11.73
N ARG A 87 -9.60 16.04 -11.79
CA ARG A 87 -10.14 14.72 -11.50
C ARG A 87 -10.74 14.66 -10.09
N SER A 88 -10.04 15.19 -9.10
CA SER A 88 -10.53 15.28 -7.71
C SER A 88 -11.81 16.13 -7.59
N VAL A 89 -11.92 17.26 -8.32
CA VAL A 89 -13.15 18.08 -8.35
C VAL A 89 -14.30 17.32 -8.97
N PHE A 90 -14.09 16.77 -10.18
CA PHE A 90 -15.18 16.33 -11.05
C PHE A 90 -15.58 14.87 -10.87
N GLU A 91 -14.65 13.98 -10.52
CA GLU A 91 -14.92 12.54 -10.38
C GLU A 91 -15.17 12.12 -8.93
N TYR A 92 -14.50 12.75 -7.96
CA TYR A 92 -14.44 12.22 -6.57
C TYR A 92 -15.11 13.06 -5.51
N LYS A 93 -15.86 14.11 -5.92
CA LYS A 93 -16.49 15.08 -5.02
C LYS A 93 -15.43 15.69 -4.10
N TRP A 94 -14.65 16.65 -4.60
CA TRP A 94 -13.62 17.45 -3.94
C TRP A 94 -13.27 17.07 -2.48
N THR A 95 -14.17 17.26 -1.52
CA THR A 95 -13.96 16.88 -0.10
C THR A 95 -14.96 15.84 0.40
N GLN A 96 -14.44 14.91 1.20
CA GLN A 96 -15.15 13.85 1.91
C GLN A 96 -14.87 13.96 3.42
N LYS A 97 -15.73 13.34 4.25
CA LYS A 97 -15.49 13.24 5.70
C LYS A 97 -14.76 11.94 6.02
N ALA A 98 -13.65 12.04 6.73
CA ALA A 98 -12.90 10.91 7.26
C ALA A 98 -13.10 10.80 8.77
N HIS A 99 -13.38 9.60 9.25
CA HIS A 99 -13.33 9.26 10.67
C HIS A 99 -11.95 8.69 10.99
N ILE A 100 -11.31 9.21 12.03
CA ILE A 100 -9.97 8.80 12.43
C ILE A 100 -10.01 8.22 13.83
N ALA A 101 -9.42 7.04 13.97
CA ALA A 101 -9.21 6.35 15.22
C ALA A 101 -7.73 5.95 15.36
N VAL A 102 -7.28 5.82 16.60
CA VAL A 102 -5.98 5.23 16.92
C VAL A 102 -6.22 3.78 17.32
N GLU A 103 -5.54 2.88 16.64
CA GLU A 103 -5.51 1.46 16.97
C GLU A 103 -4.53 1.19 18.11
N ASP A 104 -4.73 0.10 18.84
CA ASP A 104 -3.92 -0.27 20.03
C ASP A 104 -2.41 -0.37 19.74
N ASN A 105 -2.05 -0.67 18.50
CA ASN A 105 -0.66 -0.79 18.04
C ASN A 105 0.00 0.57 17.73
N GLY A 106 -0.73 1.67 17.84
CA GLY A 106 -0.30 3.02 17.51
C GLY A 106 -0.52 3.40 16.04
N PHE A 107 -1.22 2.60 15.24
CA PHE A 107 -1.58 3.01 13.88
C PHE A 107 -2.77 3.96 13.89
N THR A 108 -2.76 4.91 12.96
CA THR A 108 -3.91 5.75 12.69
C THR A 108 -4.79 5.05 11.65
N ARG A 109 -5.97 4.59 12.05
CA ARG A 109 -6.99 4.06 11.15
C ARG A 109 -7.86 5.20 10.65
N ILE A 110 -8.06 5.25 9.34
CA ILE A 110 -8.85 6.28 8.67
C ILE A 110 -9.95 5.60 7.87
N ASN A 111 -11.20 5.90 8.21
CA ASN A 111 -12.38 5.39 7.52
C ASN A 111 -13.01 6.49 6.67
N ILE A 112 -13.22 6.21 5.39
CA ILE A 112 -13.79 7.14 4.41
C ILE A 112 -14.89 6.42 3.60
N PRO A 113 -16.13 6.91 3.55
CA PRO A 113 -17.17 6.34 2.70
C PRO A 113 -16.77 6.38 1.22
N ALA A 114 -16.84 5.24 0.51
CA ALA A 114 -16.47 5.19 -0.90
C ALA A 114 -17.55 5.85 -1.77
N ASN A 115 -17.12 6.76 -2.65
CA ASN A 115 -17.97 7.41 -3.64
C ASN A 115 -17.63 7.01 -5.09
N PHE A 116 -16.70 6.06 -5.27
CA PHE A 116 -16.19 5.65 -6.58
C PHE A 116 -15.89 4.15 -6.60
N HIS A 117 -15.81 3.60 -7.80
CA HIS A 117 -15.45 2.20 -8.02
C HIS A 117 -13.94 1.99 -7.88
N TRP A 118 -13.53 0.95 -7.15
CA TRP A 118 -12.14 0.58 -6.93
C TRP A 118 -11.95 -0.94 -7.04
N THR A 119 -10.71 -1.38 -7.26
CA THR A 119 -10.30 -2.79 -7.34
C THR A 119 -9.18 -3.10 -6.35
N GLN A 120 -8.96 -4.39 -6.08
CA GLN A 120 -7.99 -4.85 -5.09
C GLN A 120 -6.56 -4.42 -5.43
N GLY A 121 -5.80 -4.06 -4.39
CA GLY A 121 -4.41 -3.63 -4.50
C GLY A 121 -4.21 -2.20 -4.99
N GLN A 122 -5.30 -1.44 -5.21
CA GLN A 122 -5.22 -0.02 -5.52
C GLN A 122 -4.83 0.81 -4.29
N HIS A 123 -4.24 1.98 -4.52
CA HIS A 123 -3.89 2.94 -3.48
C HIS A 123 -4.46 4.33 -3.80
N CYS A 124 -4.63 5.15 -2.77
CA CYS A 124 -5.10 6.53 -2.88
C CYS A 124 -4.18 7.48 -2.10
N PHE A 125 -4.08 8.72 -2.55
CA PHE A 125 -3.45 9.81 -1.81
C PHE A 125 -4.51 10.58 -1.02
N LEU A 126 -4.24 10.80 0.26
CA LEU A 126 -5.13 11.55 1.15
C LEU A 126 -4.56 12.94 1.39
N ARG A 127 -5.36 13.99 1.13
CA ARG A 127 -5.00 15.37 1.45
C ARG A 127 -5.97 15.91 2.49
N PHE A 128 -5.49 16.11 3.71
CA PHE A 128 -6.28 16.66 4.80
C PHE A 128 -6.27 18.19 4.72
N THR A 129 -7.45 18.81 4.63
CA THR A 129 -7.59 20.26 4.55
C THR A 129 -8.07 20.80 5.90
N SER A 130 -7.37 21.80 6.43
CA SER A 130 -7.79 22.49 7.67
C SER A 130 -8.99 23.43 7.47
N PHE A 131 -9.49 23.56 6.23
CA PHE A 131 -10.57 24.47 5.84
C PHE A 131 -11.78 23.69 5.32
N GLY A 132 -12.95 23.99 5.89
CA GLY A 132 -14.24 23.90 5.22
C GLY A 132 -15.09 22.69 5.54
N ILE A 133 -16.22 22.96 6.17
CA ILE A 133 -17.40 22.09 6.28
C ILE A 133 -18.05 22.03 4.88
N LEU A 134 -18.14 20.85 4.29
CA LEU A 134 -18.93 20.59 3.08
C LEU A 134 -19.78 19.32 3.29
N PRO A 135 -20.93 19.20 2.60
CA PRO A 135 -21.97 18.26 2.97
C PRO A 135 -21.57 16.80 2.71
N ALA A 136 -21.98 15.93 3.62
CA ALA A 136 -21.81 14.48 3.52
C ALA A 136 -22.99 13.88 2.75
N SER A 137 -22.72 13.05 1.75
CA SER A 137 -23.67 12.01 1.32
C SER A 137 -23.30 10.74 2.07
N SER A 138 -24.13 10.36 3.04
CA SER A 138 -24.10 9.07 3.72
C SER A 138 -25.28 8.28 3.18
N ASP A 139 -25.01 7.38 2.25
CA ASP A 139 -25.82 6.19 2.03
C ASP A 139 -24.90 4.99 2.24
N GLU A 140 -25.46 3.87 2.67
CA GLU A 140 -24.84 2.60 3.09
C GLU A 140 -23.87 1.99 2.05
N ALA A 141 -22.77 2.69 1.76
CA ALA A 141 -21.80 2.36 0.73
C ALA A 141 -20.55 1.71 1.33
N SER A 142 -19.83 0.95 0.49
CA SER A 142 -18.55 0.35 0.85
C SER A 142 -17.59 1.38 1.47
N GLU A 143 -16.85 0.97 2.50
CA GLU A 143 -15.92 1.84 3.21
C GLU A 143 -14.49 1.66 2.72
N LEU A 144 -13.74 2.77 2.60
CA LEU A 144 -12.30 2.77 2.38
C LEU A 144 -11.61 2.87 3.74
N VAL A 145 -10.84 1.84 4.10
CA VAL A 145 -10.08 1.80 5.35
C VAL A 145 -8.59 1.91 5.06
N PHE A 146 -7.96 2.95 5.61
CA PHE A 146 -6.52 3.17 5.51
C PHE A 146 -5.87 2.99 6.88
N TYR A 147 -4.73 2.30 6.90
CA TYR A 147 -3.88 2.17 8.08
C TYR A 147 -2.59 2.94 7.85
N ILE A 148 -2.34 3.96 8.68
CA ILE A 148 -1.16 4.82 8.58
C ILE A 148 -0.32 4.64 9.83
N CYS A 149 0.90 4.14 9.65
CA CYS A 149 1.91 4.18 10.71
C CYS A 149 2.42 5.62 10.87
N HIS A 150 2.41 6.15 12.09
CA HIS A 150 2.90 7.50 12.32
C HIS A 150 4.42 7.55 12.17
N GLN A 151 4.90 8.53 11.43
CA GLN A 151 6.30 8.87 11.26
C GLN A 151 6.49 10.34 11.64
N GLY A 152 7.66 10.91 11.41
CA GLY A 152 7.86 12.36 11.60
C GLY A 152 6.92 13.23 10.75
N GLY A 153 6.84 14.52 11.08
CA GLY A 153 6.15 15.51 10.25
C GLY A 153 4.62 15.37 10.27
N PHE A 154 4.00 15.20 9.10
CA PHE A 154 2.55 15.24 8.94
C PHE A 154 1.83 14.07 9.64
N THR A 155 2.34 12.85 9.52
CA THR A 155 1.69 11.65 10.09
C THR A 155 1.76 11.65 11.63
N ALA A 156 2.83 12.17 12.24
CA ALA A 156 2.86 12.45 13.68
C ALA A 156 1.78 13.46 14.12
N LYS A 157 1.60 14.55 13.36
CA LYS A 157 0.53 15.53 13.65
C LYS A 157 -0.86 14.91 13.53
N LEU A 158 -1.06 14.07 12.52
CA LEU A 158 -2.32 13.35 12.31
C LEU A 158 -2.61 12.38 13.46
N TYR A 159 -1.60 11.65 13.92
CA TYR A 159 -1.69 10.76 15.08
C TYR A 159 -2.01 11.51 16.38
N GLN A 160 -1.31 12.63 16.65
CA GLN A 160 -1.60 13.48 17.80
C GLN A 160 -3.03 14.06 17.75
N HIS A 161 -3.50 14.46 16.57
CA HIS A 161 -4.87 14.92 16.40
C HIS A 161 -5.88 13.81 16.70
N ALA A 162 -5.62 12.58 16.22
CA ALA A 162 -6.46 11.42 16.47
C ALA A 162 -6.54 11.06 17.97
N LEU A 163 -5.42 11.17 18.70
CA LEU A 163 -5.40 10.97 20.16
C LEU A 163 -6.21 12.02 20.93
N LEU A 164 -6.13 13.29 20.52
CA LEU A 164 -6.77 14.40 21.23
C LEU A 164 -8.26 14.57 20.90
N LYS A 165 -8.65 14.23 19.66
CA LYS A 165 -10.00 14.43 19.14
C LYS A 165 -10.49 13.15 18.45
N SER A 166 -10.65 12.11 19.25
CA SER A 166 -11.24 10.85 18.78
C SER A 166 -12.65 11.13 18.25
N ASP A 167 -12.95 10.55 17.09
CA ASP A 167 -14.28 10.55 16.45
C ASP A 167 -14.84 11.91 15.96
N VAL A 168 -13.98 12.92 15.81
CA VAL A 168 -14.36 14.14 15.08
C VAL A 168 -14.06 13.96 13.59
N PRO A 169 -15.07 14.02 12.70
CA PRO A 169 -14.83 13.86 11.27
C PRO A 169 -13.98 15.01 10.73
N ILE A 170 -12.97 14.68 9.94
CA ILE A 170 -12.11 15.68 9.28
C ILE A 170 -12.27 15.68 7.78
N SER A 171 -12.15 16.85 7.16
CA SER A 171 -12.23 17.01 5.71
C SER A 171 -10.98 16.44 5.05
N VAL A 172 -11.20 15.53 4.09
CA VAL A 172 -10.15 14.89 3.30
C VAL A 172 -10.51 14.95 1.82
N VAL A 173 -9.52 15.23 0.98
CA VAL A 173 -9.59 15.03 -0.46
C VAL A 173 -8.95 13.68 -0.76
N VAL A 174 -9.69 12.79 -1.40
CA VAL A 174 -9.19 11.49 -1.85
C VAL A 174 -8.83 11.60 -3.32
N ASP A 175 -7.56 11.30 -3.63
CA ASP A 175 -7.03 11.31 -4.98
C ASP A 175 -6.59 9.90 -5.35
N GLY A 176 -7.37 9.29 -6.24
CA GLY A 176 -7.29 7.88 -6.57
C GLY A 176 -8.64 7.35 -7.03
N PRO A 177 -8.72 6.06 -7.40
CA PRO A 177 -7.73 5.05 -7.10
C PRO A 177 -6.62 4.94 -8.17
N TYR A 178 -5.41 4.60 -7.73
CA TYR A 178 -4.23 4.38 -8.57
C TYR A 178 -3.71 2.95 -8.45
N GLY A 179 -3.06 2.49 -9.51
CA GLY A 179 -2.50 1.13 -9.57
C GLY A 179 -3.58 0.06 -9.57
N GLY A 180 -3.31 -1.03 -8.86
CA GLY A 180 -4.20 -2.18 -8.75
C GLY A 180 -3.61 -3.45 -9.34
N VAL A 181 -4.12 -4.58 -8.84
CA VAL A 181 -3.78 -5.89 -9.38
C VAL A 181 -4.58 -6.14 -10.66
N ASN A 182 -4.00 -6.85 -11.63
CA ASN A 182 -4.73 -7.29 -12.81
C ASN A 182 -5.89 -8.22 -12.41
N PRO A 183 -7.15 -7.82 -12.63
CA PRO A 183 -8.28 -8.56 -12.10
C PRO A 183 -8.41 -9.98 -12.69
N SER A 184 -8.12 -10.16 -13.99
CA SER A 184 -8.13 -11.50 -14.61
C SER A 184 -7.11 -12.45 -13.97
N ARG A 185 -5.89 -11.97 -13.72
CA ARG A 185 -4.83 -12.76 -13.08
C ARG A 185 -5.08 -13.06 -11.60
N LEU A 186 -5.90 -12.22 -10.97
CA LEU A 186 -6.38 -12.47 -9.62
C LEU A 186 -7.44 -13.57 -9.66
N TRP A 187 -8.51 -13.41 -10.44
CA TRP A 187 -9.64 -14.34 -10.45
C TRP A 187 -9.36 -15.72 -11.06
N ASP A 188 -8.49 -15.80 -12.07
CA ASP A 188 -8.20 -17.04 -12.79
C ASP A 188 -7.18 -17.93 -12.05
N ALA A 189 -6.61 -17.46 -10.94
CA ALA A 189 -5.57 -18.17 -10.21
C ALA A 189 -6.13 -19.18 -9.20
N ASP A 190 -5.65 -20.42 -9.27
CA ASP A 190 -5.97 -21.48 -8.32
C ASP A 190 -5.25 -21.27 -6.98
N ARG A 191 -3.97 -20.88 -7.03
CA ARG A 191 -3.15 -20.58 -5.85
C ARG A 191 -2.76 -19.12 -5.80
N LEU A 192 -3.08 -18.46 -4.69
CA LEU A 192 -2.63 -17.11 -4.38
C LEU A 192 -1.46 -17.17 -3.40
N PHE A 193 -0.32 -16.58 -3.78
CA PHE A 193 0.82 -16.43 -2.89
C PHE A 193 1.13 -14.95 -2.68
N VAL A 194 0.86 -14.44 -1.48
CA VAL A 194 1.01 -13.02 -1.13
C VAL A 194 2.17 -12.83 -0.17
N ILE A 195 3.10 -11.95 -0.53
CA ILE A 195 4.33 -11.65 0.21
C ILE A 195 4.32 -10.16 0.56
N ALA A 196 4.35 -9.86 1.85
CA ALA A 196 4.33 -8.51 2.38
C ALA A 196 5.56 -8.24 3.25
N GLY A 197 6.14 -7.06 3.13
CA GLY A 197 7.23 -6.57 3.95
C GLY A 197 6.94 -5.18 4.52
N GLY A 198 7.19 -4.98 5.82
CA GLY A 198 7.06 -3.67 6.45
C GLY A 198 5.64 -3.09 6.29
N SER A 199 5.53 -1.90 5.69
CA SER A 199 4.22 -1.27 5.44
C SER A 199 3.36 -1.99 4.39
N GLY A 200 3.92 -2.95 3.65
CA GLY A 200 3.18 -3.82 2.73
C GLY A 200 2.14 -4.71 3.43
N ALA A 201 2.16 -4.82 4.76
CA ALA A 201 1.18 -5.57 5.54
C ALA A 201 -0.26 -5.08 5.34
N GLY A 202 -0.47 -3.76 5.20
CA GLY A 202 -1.80 -3.22 4.89
C GLY A 202 -2.25 -3.54 3.46
N TRP A 203 -1.31 -3.60 2.51
CA TRP A 203 -1.60 -3.86 1.10
C TRP A 203 -2.09 -5.28 0.83
N CYS A 204 -1.68 -6.28 1.63
CA CYS A 204 -2.17 -7.65 1.43
C CYS A 204 -3.59 -7.89 1.98
N LEU A 205 -4.13 -7.05 2.87
CA LEU A 205 -5.44 -7.27 3.48
C LEU A 205 -6.58 -7.38 2.44
N PRO A 206 -6.70 -6.51 1.43
CA PRO A 206 -7.74 -6.65 0.40
C PRO A 206 -7.62 -7.93 -0.44
N LEU A 207 -6.42 -8.51 -0.57
CA LEU A 207 -6.20 -9.78 -1.26
C LEU A 207 -6.67 -10.96 -0.40
N ILE A 208 -6.42 -10.90 0.91
CA ILE A 208 -6.92 -11.88 1.87
C ILE A 208 -8.46 -11.83 1.92
N GLU A 209 -9.02 -10.61 1.98
CA GLU A 209 -10.47 -10.42 1.95
C GLU A 209 -11.11 -10.95 0.67
N HIS A 210 -10.46 -10.71 -0.47
CA HIS A 210 -10.92 -11.22 -1.75
C HIS A 210 -11.01 -12.75 -1.75
N PHE A 211 -9.95 -13.42 -1.30
CA PHE A 211 -9.95 -14.89 -1.19
C PHE A 211 -11.04 -15.40 -0.25
N ALA A 212 -11.17 -14.80 0.94
CA ALA A 212 -12.15 -15.20 1.94
C ALA A 212 -13.59 -15.05 1.41
N ARG A 213 -13.88 -13.93 0.74
CA ARG A 213 -15.18 -13.68 0.13
C ARG A 213 -15.50 -14.67 -0.99
N SER A 214 -14.54 -14.95 -1.87
CA SER A 214 -14.68 -15.94 -2.94
C SER A 214 -14.99 -17.34 -2.37
N ALA A 215 -14.32 -17.72 -1.28
CA ALA A 215 -14.57 -18.99 -0.60
C ALA A 215 -16.00 -19.09 -0.02
N SER A 216 -16.49 -18.06 0.68
CA SER A 216 -17.85 -18.08 1.25
C SER A 216 -18.96 -18.14 0.19
N THR A 217 -18.79 -17.44 -0.93
CA THR A 217 -19.80 -17.50 -2.02
C THR A 217 -19.91 -18.88 -2.67
N SER A 218 -18.88 -19.72 -2.57
CA SER A 218 -18.89 -21.06 -3.15
C SER A 218 -19.66 -22.08 -2.30
N SER A 219 -19.71 -21.92 -0.97
CA SER A 219 -20.40 -22.84 -0.07
C SER A 219 -21.92 -22.67 -0.07
N ASP A 220 -22.40 -21.43 -0.18
CA ASP A 220 -23.83 -21.13 -0.10
C ASP A 220 -24.61 -21.72 -1.30
N GLU A 221 -23.98 -21.81 -2.47
CA GLU A 221 -24.59 -22.42 -3.66
C GLU A 221 -24.62 -23.95 -3.61
N GLU A 222 -23.67 -24.62 -2.94
CA GLU A 222 -23.69 -26.08 -2.78
C GLU A 222 -24.81 -26.54 -1.83
N GLN A 223 -25.18 -25.70 -0.86
CA GLN A 223 -26.32 -25.94 0.04
C GLN A 223 -27.67 -25.46 -0.53
N GLY A 224 -27.66 -24.52 -1.48
CA GLY A 224 -28.85 -23.91 -2.07
C GLY A 224 -29.49 -24.62 -3.27
N LYS A 225 -29.20 -25.91 -3.53
CA LYS A 225 -29.91 -26.69 -4.58
C LYS A 225 -31.33 -27.05 -4.13
N GLY A 226 -32.19 -26.04 -4.09
CA GLY A 226 -33.65 -26.13 -3.96
C GLY A 226 -34.30 -25.01 -4.77
N GLU A 227 -34.79 -25.36 -5.96
CA GLU A 227 -35.79 -24.68 -6.82
C GLU A 227 -35.72 -23.15 -7.11
N LEU A 228 -35.62 -22.88 -8.44
CA LEU A 228 -36.31 -21.83 -9.22
C LEU A 228 -35.81 -20.36 -9.15
N VAL A 229 -35.12 -19.93 -10.20
CA VAL A 229 -35.60 -19.03 -11.29
C VAL A 229 -34.37 -18.45 -12.00
N GLU A 230 -34.19 -18.82 -13.27
CA GLU A 230 -33.17 -18.24 -14.15
C GLU A 230 -33.49 -16.77 -14.44
N LYS A 231 -32.73 -15.86 -13.83
CA LYS A 231 -32.43 -14.56 -14.44
C LYS A 231 -30.98 -14.59 -14.92
N PRO A 232 -30.69 -14.23 -16.19
CA PRO A 232 -29.32 -14.18 -16.67
C PRO A 232 -28.62 -12.97 -16.04
N ALA A 233 -27.99 -13.20 -14.89
CA ALA A 233 -27.00 -12.28 -14.33
C ALA A 233 -25.79 -12.23 -15.29
N PRO A 234 -25.16 -11.06 -15.48
CA PRO A 234 -23.98 -10.94 -16.33
C PRO A 234 -22.90 -11.91 -15.82
N ARG A 235 -22.23 -12.64 -16.74
CA ARG A 235 -21.17 -13.63 -16.49
C ARG A 235 -20.38 -13.31 -15.22
N SER A 236 -20.79 -13.91 -14.10
CA SER A 236 -20.04 -13.86 -12.86
C SER A 236 -18.73 -14.61 -13.10
N TYR A 237 -17.62 -13.89 -13.11
CA TYR A 237 -16.28 -14.49 -13.05
C TYR A 237 -16.19 -15.20 -11.69
N ARG A 238 -16.60 -16.47 -11.64
CA ARG A 238 -16.49 -17.30 -10.44
C ARG A 238 -15.02 -17.66 -10.28
N SER A 239 -14.35 -17.01 -9.33
CA SER A 239 -13.00 -17.39 -8.96
C SER A 239 -13.03 -18.62 -8.08
N LYS A 240 -12.31 -19.67 -8.49
CA LYS A 240 -12.20 -20.93 -7.75
C LYS A 240 -10.81 -21.04 -7.13
N HIS A 241 -10.48 -20.14 -6.22
CA HIS A 241 -9.22 -20.26 -5.49
C HIS A 241 -9.22 -21.53 -4.63
N ILE A 242 -8.13 -22.27 -4.71
CA ILE A 242 -7.88 -23.51 -3.96
C ILE A 242 -7.15 -23.21 -2.66
N SER A 243 -6.15 -22.32 -2.70
CA SER A 243 -5.36 -21.97 -1.50
C SER A 243 -4.78 -20.56 -1.53
N LEU A 244 -4.59 -20.00 -0.34
CA LEU A 244 -3.94 -18.72 -0.10
C LEU A 244 -2.78 -18.92 0.88
N ARG A 245 -1.56 -18.61 0.44
CA ARG A 245 -0.38 -18.50 1.30
C ARG A 245 -0.03 -17.03 1.48
N VAL A 246 0.11 -16.58 2.72
CA VAL A 246 0.52 -15.22 3.07
C VAL A 246 1.83 -15.29 3.84
N VAL A 247 2.85 -14.58 3.38
CA VAL A 247 4.13 -14.40 4.08
C VAL A 247 4.29 -12.94 4.43
N LEU A 248 4.29 -12.62 5.73
CA LEU A 248 4.62 -11.30 6.24
C LEU A 248 6.03 -11.32 6.82
N ALA A 249 6.90 -10.40 6.41
CA ALA A 249 8.16 -10.14 7.08
C ALA A 249 8.15 -8.75 7.73
N THR A 250 8.34 -8.69 9.05
CA THR A 250 8.32 -7.44 9.81
C THR A 250 9.49 -7.34 10.78
N ARG A 251 9.91 -6.10 11.08
CA ARG A 251 10.89 -5.77 12.11
C ARG A 251 10.25 -5.26 13.41
N ASP A 252 8.93 -5.02 13.38
CA ASP A 252 8.17 -4.41 14.46
C ASP A 252 7.13 -5.39 15.01
N THR A 253 7.22 -5.65 16.31
CA THR A 253 6.32 -6.52 17.06
C THR A 253 4.91 -5.94 17.15
N ARG A 254 4.73 -4.61 17.13
CA ARG A 254 3.39 -4.00 17.16
C ARG A 254 2.65 -4.22 15.85
N SER A 255 3.34 -4.02 14.73
CA SER A 255 2.84 -4.34 13.39
C SER A 255 2.45 -5.81 13.25
N ARG A 256 3.21 -6.73 13.87
CA ARG A 256 2.88 -8.17 13.92
C ARG A 256 1.53 -8.41 14.60
N LEU A 257 1.38 -7.98 15.86
CA LEU A 257 0.18 -8.24 16.67
C LEU A 257 -1.07 -7.65 16.02
N TRP A 258 -0.94 -6.44 15.46
CA TRP A 258 -2.02 -5.82 14.70
C TRP A 258 -2.40 -6.64 13.47
N PHE A 259 -1.42 -7.07 12.68
CA PHE A 259 -1.68 -7.82 11.45
C PHE A 259 -2.42 -9.14 11.76
N GLU A 260 -1.97 -9.88 12.77
CA GLU A 260 -2.61 -11.12 13.19
C GLU A 260 -4.07 -10.90 13.60
N ARG A 261 -4.31 -9.89 14.44
CA ARG A 261 -5.66 -9.52 14.87
C ARG A 261 -6.53 -9.14 13.69
N THR A 262 -6.06 -8.24 12.82
CA THR A 262 -6.82 -7.77 11.67
C THR A 262 -7.12 -8.91 10.69
N VAL A 263 -6.19 -9.83 10.45
CA VAL A 263 -6.44 -11.01 9.60
C VAL A 263 -7.44 -11.96 10.25
N ALA A 264 -7.36 -12.20 11.56
CA ALA A 264 -8.32 -13.03 12.28
C ALA A 264 -9.74 -12.45 12.23
N GLU A 265 -9.89 -11.15 12.52
CA GLU A 265 -11.17 -10.44 12.43
C GLU A 265 -11.73 -10.45 11.00
N LEU A 266 -10.86 -10.29 9.99
CA LEU A 266 -11.25 -10.30 8.59
C LEU A 266 -11.75 -11.69 8.16
N LEU A 267 -11.04 -12.76 8.52
CA LEU A 267 -11.45 -14.13 8.20
C LEU A 267 -12.71 -14.55 8.98
N ALA A 268 -12.89 -14.06 10.22
CA ALA A 268 -14.09 -14.31 11.01
C ALA A 268 -15.37 -13.74 10.38
N LYS A 269 -15.27 -12.68 9.56
CA LYS A 269 -16.42 -12.13 8.81
C LYS A 269 -16.94 -13.05 7.70
N PHE A 270 -16.14 -14.03 7.29
CA PHE A 270 -16.41 -14.94 6.18
C PHE A 270 -16.28 -16.40 6.63
N PRO A 271 -17.18 -16.88 7.52
CA PRO A 271 -17.08 -18.24 8.07
C PRO A 271 -17.43 -19.28 7.01
N THR A 272 -16.41 -19.98 6.48
CA THR A 272 -16.59 -21.06 5.49
C THR A 272 -15.96 -22.36 6.00
N PRO A 273 -16.64 -23.52 5.89
CA PRO A 273 -16.04 -24.81 6.21
C PRO A 273 -14.74 -25.03 5.41
N GLY A 274 -13.62 -25.30 6.08
CA GLY A 274 -12.33 -25.53 5.42
C GLY A 274 -11.51 -24.27 5.07
N LEU A 275 -11.99 -23.06 5.35
CA LEU A 275 -11.21 -21.84 5.10
C LEU A 275 -9.86 -21.86 5.85
N SER A 276 -9.86 -22.34 7.10
CA SER A 276 -8.65 -22.47 7.92
C SER A 276 -7.63 -23.46 7.37
N SER A 277 -8.04 -24.43 6.53
CA SER A 277 -7.10 -25.33 5.84
C SER A 277 -6.57 -24.75 4.53
N SER A 278 -7.34 -23.87 3.87
CA SER A 278 -6.94 -23.25 2.60
C SER A 278 -6.12 -21.98 2.78
N VAL A 279 -6.21 -21.31 3.93
CA VAL A 279 -5.42 -20.11 4.25
C VAL A 279 -4.25 -20.46 5.16
N ARG A 280 -3.03 -20.17 4.69
CA ARG A 280 -1.79 -20.34 5.47
C ARG A 280 -1.10 -19.00 5.65
N VAL A 281 -1.06 -18.50 6.89
CA VAL A 281 -0.37 -17.25 7.25
C VAL A 281 0.96 -17.58 7.94
N GLN A 282 2.04 -17.00 7.44
CA GLN A 282 3.39 -17.18 7.98
C GLN A 282 3.99 -15.82 8.28
N ILE A 283 4.49 -15.63 9.50
CA ILE A 283 5.04 -14.36 9.94
C ILE A 283 6.50 -14.54 10.31
N TYR A 284 7.36 -13.77 9.66
CA TYR A 284 8.81 -13.78 9.84
C TYR A 284 9.23 -12.52 10.59
N LEU A 285 9.70 -12.72 11.83
CA LEU A 285 10.25 -11.65 12.65
C LEU A 285 11.72 -11.45 12.33
N THR A 286 12.07 -10.23 11.98
CA THR A 286 13.42 -9.85 11.55
C THR A 286 13.97 -8.74 12.45
N GLY A 287 15.29 -8.63 12.59
CA GLY A 287 15.92 -7.55 13.35
C GLY A 287 15.48 -7.51 14.83
N GLU A 288 15.05 -6.34 15.30
CA GLU A 288 14.70 -6.07 16.71
C GLU A 288 13.52 -6.91 17.19
N ALA A 289 12.47 -7.12 16.38
CA ALA A 289 11.36 -7.98 16.74
C ALA A 289 11.79 -9.43 17.02
N ALA A 290 12.78 -9.95 16.30
CA ALA A 290 13.32 -11.28 16.56
C ALA A 290 14.02 -11.36 17.93
N GLN A 291 14.75 -10.31 18.30
CA GLN A 291 15.44 -10.25 19.60
C GLN A 291 14.46 -10.13 20.78
N VAL A 292 13.38 -9.36 20.63
CA VAL A 292 12.33 -9.25 21.66
C VAL A 292 11.59 -10.57 21.84
N ALA A 293 11.28 -11.27 20.74
CA ALA A 293 10.70 -12.60 20.81
C ALA A 293 11.64 -13.59 21.52
N ASP A 294 12.94 -13.57 21.21
CA ASP A 294 13.95 -14.39 21.89
C ASP A 294 14.04 -14.12 23.40
N LEU A 295 13.95 -12.86 23.83
CA LEU A 295 14.00 -12.49 25.25
C LEU A 295 12.75 -12.97 26.00
N SER A 296 11.57 -12.86 25.38
CA SER A 296 10.32 -13.38 25.95
C SER A 296 10.36 -14.90 26.13
N THR A 297 10.84 -15.62 25.12
CA THR A 297 10.96 -17.09 25.15
C THR A 297 12.00 -17.56 26.16
N LYS A 298 13.14 -16.86 26.27
CA LYS A 298 14.18 -17.16 27.28
C LYS A 298 13.77 -16.85 28.72
N ALA A 299 12.93 -15.83 28.92
CA ALA A 299 12.35 -15.55 30.24
C ALA A 299 11.31 -16.60 30.65
N ALA A 300 10.67 -17.27 29.68
CA ALA A 300 9.63 -18.25 29.92
C ALA A 300 10.14 -19.69 30.15
N ASN A 301 11.33 -20.08 29.66
CA ASN A 301 11.97 -21.38 29.97
C ASN A 301 13.45 -21.44 29.53
N PRO A 302 14.40 -21.89 30.38
CA PRO A 302 15.80 -22.10 29.99
C PRO A 302 16.05 -23.56 29.57
N ALA A 303 15.57 -24.03 28.42
CA ALA A 303 16.10 -25.22 27.74
C ALA A 303 15.60 -25.40 26.30
N HIS A 304 16.55 -25.61 25.39
CA HIS A 304 16.45 -26.13 24.02
C HIS A 304 15.76 -25.31 22.90
N SER A 305 16.60 -24.89 21.95
CA SER A 305 16.25 -24.30 20.65
C SER A 305 15.86 -25.37 19.63
N THR A 306 14.59 -25.37 19.23
CA THR A 306 14.06 -25.87 17.95
C THR A 306 12.66 -25.30 17.78
N ALA A 307 12.28 -24.95 16.55
CA ALA A 307 10.99 -24.35 16.13
C ALA A 307 9.89 -24.40 17.20
N SER A 308 9.62 -23.25 17.83
CA SER A 308 8.54 -23.13 18.80
C SER A 308 7.22 -23.05 18.05
N THR A 309 6.47 -24.16 18.05
CA THR A 309 5.02 -24.15 17.84
C THR A 309 4.37 -23.48 19.06
N SER A 310 4.52 -22.17 19.22
CA SER A 310 3.76 -21.42 20.23
C SER A 310 2.40 -21.13 19.64
N SER A 311 1.44 -22.03 19.89
CA SER A 311 0.03 -21.68 19.92
C SER A 311 -0.16 -20.65 21.04
N ASN A 312 0.10 -19.38 20.77
CA ASN A 312 -0.26 -18.32 21.71
C ASN A 312 -1.77 -18.14 21.63
N GLU A 313 -2.49 -18.93 22.44
CA GLU A 313 -3.88 -18.66 22.79
C GLU A 313 -3.92 -17.32 23.54
N ILE A 314 -4.32 -16.27 22.85
CA ILE A 314 -4.65 -14.99 23.49
C ILE A 314 -6.17 -14.98 23.68
N ILE A 315 -6.61 -15.29 24.89
CA ILE A 315 -7.99 -15.09 25.33
C ILE A 315 -8.18 -13.57 25.48
N VAL A 316 -9.00 -12.97 24.61
CA VAL A 316 -9.44 -11.58 24.74
C VAL A 316 -10.74 -11.59 25.54
N GLU A 317 -10.69 -11.16 26.81
CA GLU A 317 -11.90 -10.83 27.56
C GLU A 317 -12.52 -9.55 27.00
N THR A 318 -13.58 -9.69 26.20
CA THR A 318 -14.48 -8.58 25.88
C THR A 318 -15.56 -8.49 26.94
N GLY A 319 -15.61 -7.35 27.63
CA GLY A 319 -16.69 -7.03 28.55
C GLY A 319 -18.06 -7.01 27.85
N LYS A 320 -18.97 -7.82 28.40
CA LYS A 320 -20.43 -7.86 28.19
C LYS A 320 -20.97 -8.15 26.77
N GLY A 321 -21.25 -9.43 26.55
CA GLY A 321 -22.59 -9.88 26.11
C GLY A 321 -22.71 -10.30 24.66
N VAL A 322 -22.86 -11.63 24.48
CA VAL A 322 -23.19 -12.39 23.25
C VAL A 322 -21.96 -12.79 22.41
N GLU A 323 -21.56 -14.06 22.54
CA GLU A 323 -20.48 -14.69 21.77
C GLU A 323 -20.86 -14.98 20.31
N PRO A 324 -19.89 -14.79 19.40
CA PRO A 324 -19.61 -15.78 18.36
C PRO A 324 -18.17 -16.30 18.49
N ALA A 325 -18.01 -17.61 18.27
CA ALA A 325 -16.74 -18.35 18.36
C ALA A 325 -15.62 -17.67 17.55
N ALA A 326 -14.50 -17.36 18.23
CA ALA A 326 -13.33 -16.73 17.62
C ALA A 326 -12.69 -17.66 16.57
N ALA A 327 -12.62 -17.22 15.32
CA ALA A 327 -11.91 -17.92 14.27
C ALA A 327 -10.39 -17.84 14.53
N VAL A 328 -9.80 -18.93 15.02
CA VAL A 328 -8.35 -19.05 15.23
C VAL A 328 -7.68 -19.23 13.87
N VAL A 329 -6.85 -18.27 13.48
CA VAL A 329 -6.00 -18.40 12.29
C VAL A 329 -4.71 -19.10 12.71
N PRO A 330 -4.32 -20.23 12.08
CA PRO A 330 -3.04 -20.87 12.34
C PRO A 330 -1.91 -20.05 11.71
N GLY A 331 -1.51 -18.97 12.38
CA GLY A 331 -0.30 -18.22 12.06
C GLY A 331 0.92 -18.99 12.52
N ILE A 332 1.83 -19.35 11.62
CA ILE A 332 3.13 -19.93 12.00
C ILE A 332 4.15 -18.81 12.06
N GLU A 333 4.74 -18.62 13.24
CA GLU A 333 5.80 -17.64 13.48
C GLU A 333 7.18 -18.25 13.22
N PHE A 334 8.02 -17.49 12.52
CA PHE A 334 9.40 -17.84 12.23
C PHE A 334 10.32 -16.69 12.62
N GLN A 335 11.54 -17.04 13.06
CA GLN A 335 12.60 -16.07 13.29
C GLN A 335 13.53 -16.00 12.09
N GLY A 336 13.98 -14.78 11.77
CA GLY A 336 14.90 -14.52 10.68
C GLY A 336 14.22 -14.15 9.36
N ARG A 337 15.03 -13.89 8.34
CA ARG A 337 14.53 -13.48 7.02
C ARG A 337 14.00 -14.71 6.25
N PRO A 338 12.82 -14.63 5.61
CA PRO A 338 12.31 -15.73 4.81
C PRO A 338 13.23 -16.02 3.62
N GLN A 339 13.46 -17.31 3.33
CA GLN A 339 14.19 -17.74 2.14
C GLN A 339 13.24 -17.71 0.93
N LEU A 340 12.84 -16.51 0.51
CA LEU A 340 11.81 -16.28 -0.51
C LEU A 340 12.04 -17.07 -1.80
N PRO A 341 13.27 -17.21 -2.34
CA PRO A 341 13.48 -18.02 -3.53
C PRO A 341 13.07 -19.49 -3.37
N GLN A 342 13.38 -20.08 -2.22
CA GLN A 342 12.99 -21.47 -1.94
C GLN A 342 11.48 -21.60 -1.71
N ILE A 343 10.87 -20.62 -1.03
CA ILE A 343 9.43 -20.62 -0.79
C ILE A 343 8.65 -20.50 -2.10
N VAL A 344 9.09 -19.62 -3.01
CA VAL A 344 8.50 -19.48 -4.35
C VAL A 344 8.65 -20.79 -5.13
N GLN A 345 9.83 -21.41 -5.10
CA GLN A 345 10.07 -22.70 -5.76
C GLN A 345 9.17 -23.81 -5.20
N GLU A 346 9.00 -23.88 -3.87
CA GLU A 346 8.11 -24.85 -3.22
C GLU A 346 6.67 -24.71 -3.72
N GLU A 347 6.12 -23.48 -3.74
CA GLU A 347 4.76 -23.24 -4.20
C GLU A 347 4.60 -23.44 -5.71
N ALA A 348 5.60 -23.07 -6.52
CA ALA A 348 5.57 -23.30 -7.96
C ALA A 348 5.58 -24.80 -8.29
N THR A 349 6.39 -25.58 -7.58
CA THR A 349 6.43 -27.05 -7.73
C THR A 349 5.09 -27.67 -7.33
N ARG A 350 4.52 -27.25 -6.19
CA ARG A 350 3.21 -27.73 -5.74
C ARG A 350 2.09 -27.41 -6.74
N ALA A 351 2.10 -26.21 -7.31
CA ALA A 351 1.14 -25.83 -8.33
C ALA A 351 1.29 -26.68 -9.60
N ALA A 352 2.52 -26.87 -10.07
CA ALA A 352 2.81 -27.69 -11.25
C ALA A 352 2.39 -29.16 -11.09
N ASP A 353 2.71 -29.76 -9.94
CA ASP A 353 2.36 -31.15 -9.61
C ASP A 353 0.84 -31.38 -9.60
N ALA A 354 0.08 -30.36 -9.18
CA ALA A 354 -1.38 -30.39 -9.16
C ALA A 354 -2.02 -29.96 -10.50
N GLY A 355 -1.23 -29.48 -11.47
CA GLY A 355 -1.73 -28.91 -12.72
C GLY A 355 -2.49 -27.58 -12.53
N GLU A 356 -2.14 -26.85 -11.47
CA GLU A 356 -2.80 -25.62 -11.04
C GLU A 356 -1.99 -24.37 -11.40
N SER A 357 -2.67 -23.24 -11.49
CA SER A 357 -2.06 -21.93 -11.73
C SER A 357 -1.61 -21.24 -10.44
N LEU A 358 -0.45 -20.57 -10.48
CA LEU A 358 0.10 -19.81 -9.35
C LEU A 358 0.22 -18.32 -9.68
N SER A 359 -0.36 -17.48 -8.83
CA SER A 359 -0.18 -16.03 -8.88
C SER A 359 0.54 -15.54 -7.62
N VAL A 360 1.72 -14.93 -7.83
CA VAL A 360 2.57 -14.38 -6.78
C VAL A 360 2.41 -12.87 -6.71
N TYR A 361 2.19 -12.35 -5.52
CA TYR A 361 1.94 -10.95 -5.21
C TYR A 361 2.99 -10.49 -4.19
N VAL A 362 3.80 -9.48 -4.50
CA VAL A 362 4.84 -8.99 -3.59
C VAL A 362 4.78 -7.49 -3.39
N CYS A 363 4.84 -7.06 -2.12
CA CYS A 363 4.93 -5.67 -1.72
C CYS A 363 5.83 -5.50 -0.49
N GLY A 364 6.92 -4.76 -0.61
CA GLY A 364 7.89 -4.57 0.48
C GLY A 364 9.20 -3.94 0.00
N PRO A 365 10.30 -4.05 0.76
CA PRO A 365 11.60 -3.49 0.39
C PRO A 365 12.11 -3.99 -0.97
N GLU A 366 12.89 -3.17 -1.67
CA GLU A 366 13.38 -3.49 -3.03
C GLU A 366 14.13 -4.83 -3.09
N THR A 367 14.97 -5.12 -2.09
CA THR A 367 15.69 -6.41 -2.01
C THR A 367 14.75 -7.61 -1.97
N MET A 368 13.66 -7.53 -1.19
CA MET A 368 12.63 -8.56 -1.12
C MET A 368 11.91 -8.73 -2.46
N GLN A 369 11.55 -7.62 -3.12
CA GLN A 369 10.90 -7.66 -4.43
C GLN A 369 11.82 -8.29 -5.48
N ASN A 370 13.11 -7.95 -5.47
CA ASN A 370 14.09 -8.51 -6.41
C ASN A 370 14.30 -10.01 -6.18
N ASP A 371 14.35 -10.48 -4.94
CA ASP A 371 14.44 -11.91 -4.62
C ASP A 371 13.25 -12.69 -5.21
N VAL A 372 12.04 -12.16 -5.05
CA VAL A 372 10.81 -12.78 -5.60
C VAL A 372 10.78 -12.71 -7.12
N ARG A 373 11.15 -11.56 -7.72
CA ARG A 373 11.24 -11.41 -9.18
C ARG A 373 12.18 -12.43 -9.81
N ASN A 374 13.37 -12.57 -9.25
CA ASN A 374 14.37 -13.52 -9.74
C ASN A 374 13.90 -14.97 -9.57
N ALA A 375 13.26 -15.29 -8.44
CA ALA A 375 12.73 -16.63 -8.20
C ALA A 375 11.60 -16.99 -9.19
N VAL A 376 10.62 -16.10 -9.39
CA VAL A 376 9.53 -16.33 -10.36
C VAL A 376 10.07 -16.40 -11.80
N ALA A 377 11.06 -15.58 -12.15
CA ALA A 377 11.70 -15.67 -13.45
C ALA A 377 12.41 -17.02 -13.66
N ALA A 378 13.09 -17.55 -12.64
CA ALA A 378 13.73 -18.86 -12.68
C ALA A 378 12.71 -19.99 -12.86
N GLU A 379 11.56 -19.94 -12.18
CA GLU A 379 10.49 -20.93 -12.36
C GLU A 379 9.85 -20.85 -13.76
N ASN A 380 9.57 -19.64 -14.26
CA ASN A 380 9.07 -19.49 -15.64
C ASN A 380 10.08 -19.95 -16.70
N LEU A 381 11.39 -19.86 -16.44
CA LEU A 381 12.42 -20.40 -17.34
C LEU A 381 12.40 -21.93 -17.34
N LYS A 382 12.18 -22.58 -16.19
CA LYS A 382 11.98 -24.03 -16.10
C LYS A 382 10.74 -24.49 -16.85
N ILE A 383 9.66 -23.69 -16.79
CA ILE A 383 8.41 -23.92 -17.53
C ILE A 383 8.66 -23.82 -19.04
N PHE A 384 9.32 -22.75 -19.48
CA PHE A 384 9.67 -22.56 -20.88
C PHE A 384 10.59 -23.68 -21.40
N GLY A 385 11.51 -24.17 -20.56
CA GLY A 385 12.36 -25.32 -20.87
C GLY A 385 11.67 -26.69 -20.80
N GLY A 386 10.37 -26.75 -20.46
CA GLY A 386 9.60 -28.00 -20.37
C GLY A 386 9.89 -28.86 -19.15
N SER A 387 10.69 -28.37 -18.19
CA SER A 387 11.02 -29.08 -16.95
C SER A 387 9.98 -28.92 -15.84
N LEU A 388 9.08 -27.93 -15.99
CA LEU A 388 7.95 -27.68 -15.11
C LEU A 388 6.72 -27.38 -16.00
N SER A 389 5.51 -27.76 -15.57
CA SER A 389 4.27 -27.44 -16.26
C SER A 389 3.59 -26.21 -15.64
N GLY A 390 2.68 -25.57 -16.37
CA GLY A 390 1.87 -24.46 -15.87
C GLY A 390 2.45 -23.08 -16.18
N GLY A 391 2.17 -22.10 -15.30
CA GLY A 391 2.63 -20.72 -15.44
C GLY A 391 2.62 -20.01 -14.08
N VAL A 392 3.66 -19.23 -13.79
CA VAL A 392 3.74 -18.43 -12.55
C VAL A 392 3.59 -16.96 -12.89
N TYR A 393 2.49 -16.35 -12.48
CA TYR A 393 2.27 -14.91 -12.61
C TYR A 393 2.94 -14.15 -11.45
N LEU A 394 3.44 -12.96 -11.73
CA LEU A 394 3.99 -12.05 -10.73
C LEU A 394 3.36 -10.66 -10.84
N HIS A 395 2.85 -10.16 -9.73
CA HIS A 395 2.58 -8.74 -9.50
C HIS A 395 3.50 -8.21 -8.41
N SER A 396 4.18 -7.10 -8.70
CA SER A 396 5.14 -6.47 -7.78
C SER A 396 4.72 -5.03 -7.56
N GLU A 397 4.32 -4.71 -6.33
CA GLU A 397 3.97 -3.35 -5.92
C GLU A 397 5.13 -2.72 -5.15
N HIS A 398 5.48 -1.48 -5.46
CA HIS A 398 6.55 -0.77 -4.78
C HIS A 398 6.06 0.52 -4.14
N PHE A 399 6.19 0.58 -2.82
CA PHE A 399 6.02 1.79 -2.03
C PHE A 399 7.37 2.15 -1.41
N SER A 400 7.89 3.34 -1.73
CA SER A 400 9.24 3.78 -1.35
C SER A 400 9.42 4.02 0.16
N TRP A 401 8.35 3.89 0.95
CA TRP A 401 8.36 4.03 2.41
C TRP A 401 8.27 2.68 3.16
N ALA A 402 8.28 1.55 2.44
CA ALA A 402 8.11 0.19 2.97
C ALA A 402 9.39 -0.47 3.49
#